data_AF-A0A7X9J405-F1
#
_entry.id   AF-A0A7X9J405-F1
#
_cell.length_a   1.000
_cell.length_b   1.000
_cell.length_c   1.000
_cell.angle_alpha   90.00
_cell.angle_beta   90.00
_cell.angle_gamma   90.00
#
_symmetry.space_group_name_H-M   'P 1'
#
loop_
_entity.id
_entity.type
_entity.pdbx_description
1 polymer ?
#
loop_
_entity_poly.entity_id
_entity_poly.type
_entity_poly.pdbx_seq_one_letter_code
_entity_poly.pdbx_strand_id
1 'polypeptide(L)' 'LQEHSVVLIRGGRVKDLPGVRYHVVRGTLDTVGTANRRKSRSKYGTKKPKS' A
#
# COMPACT_ATOMS: atom_id res chain seq x y z
N LEU A 1 6.01 7.64 5.37
CA LEU A 1 4.79 8.35 5.82
C LEU A 1 5.24 9.35 6.84
N GLN A 2 4.77 10.56 6.73
CA GLN A 2 4.97 11.56 7.77
C GLN A 2 3.72 11.58 8.65
N GLU A 3 3.83 12.12 9.85
CA GLU A 3 2.65 12.46 10.63
C GLU A 3 1.80 13.45 9.82
N HIS A 4 0.48 13.33 9.88
CA HIS A 4 -0.53 14.11 9.13
C HIS A 4 -0.72 13.76 7.64
N SER A 5 -0.05 12.72 7.11
CA SER A 5 -0.35 12.24 5.75
C SER A 5 -1.73 11.57 5.67
N VAL A 6 -2.50 11.87 4.63
CA VAL A 6 -3.81 11.26 4.37
C VAL A 6 -3.62 9.96 3.60
N VAL A 7 -4.22 8.88 4.09
CA VAL A 7 -4.08 7.55 3.50
C VAL A 7 -5.41 6.86 3.28
N LEU A 8 -5.50 6.07 2.22
CA LEU A 8 -6.67 5.24 1.94
C LEU A 8 -6.51 3.87 2.59
N ILE A 9 -7.54 3.42 3.28
CA ILE A 9 -7.54 2.16 4.04
C ILE A 9 -8.53 1.18 3.40
N ARG A 10 -8.16 -0.10 3.32
CA ARG A 10 -9.06 -1.21 2.97
C ARG A 10 -9.18 -2.22 4.10
N GLY A 11 -10.29 -2.95 4.12
CA GLY A 11 -10.49 -4.09 5.02
C GLY A 11 -9.50 -5.22 4.78
N GLY A 12 -9.08 -5.87 5.86
CA GLY A 12 -8.28 -7.09 5.83
C GLY A 12 -7.47 -7.24 7.11
N ARG A 13 -7.78 -8.29 7.88
CA ARG A 13 -7.08 -8.58 9.13
C ARG A 13 -5.70 -9.15 8.86
N VAL A 14 -4.69 -8.60 9.54
CA VAL A 14 -3.38 -9.24 9.66
C VAL A 14 -3.50 -10.34 10.71
N LYS A 15 -3.24 -11.59 10.33
CA LYS A 15 -3.38 -12.74 11.25
C LYS A 15 -2.39 -12.66 12.42
N ASP A 16 -1.21 -12.11 12.15
CA ASP A 16 -0.07 -12.10 13.07
C ASP A 16 -0.21 -11.07 14.19
N LEU A 17 -1.06 -10.04 14.00
CA LEU A 17 -1.18 -8.93 14.93
C LEU A 17 -2.62 -8.77 15.44
N PRO A 18 -2.87 -8.94 16.75
CA PRO A 18 -4.18 -8.65 17.32
C PRO A 18 -4.47 -7.14 17.24
N GLY A 19 -5.69 -6.78 16.85
CA GLY A 19 -6.11 -5.38 16.71
C GLY A 19 -5.88 -4.75 15.33
N VAL A 20 -5.00 -5.30 14.49
CA VAL A 20 -4.74 -4.78 13.13
C VAL A 20 -5.71 -5.39 12.11
N ARG A 21 -6.82 -4.67 11.86
CA ARG A 21 -7.94 -5.13 11.00
C ARG A 21 -7.93 -4.59 9.58
N TYR A 22 -6.99 -3.70 9.27
CA TYR A 22 -6.98 -2.95 8.02
C TYR A 22 -5.60 -2.86 7.40
N HIS A 23 -5.58 -2.64 6.09
CA HIS A 23 -4.36 -2.40 5.33
C HIS A 23 -4.42 -1.04 4.62
N VAL A 24 -3.27 -0.38 4.55
CA VAL A 24 -3.09 0.81 3.73
C VAL A 24 -3.02 0.43 2.25
N VAL A 25 -3.83 1.09 1.41
CA VAL A 25 -3.71 1.00 -0.05
C VAL A 25 -2.50 1.81 -0.48
N ARG A 26 -1.59 1.20 -1.22
CA ARG A 26 -0.32 1.82 -1.65
C ARG A 26 -0.46 2.41 -3.04
N GLY A 27 0.18 3.56 -3.28
CA GLY A 27 0.14 4.25 -4.57
C GLY A 27 -1.10 5.13 -4.76
N THR A 28 -1.79 5.47 -3.66
CA THR A 28 -2.97 6.35 -3.61
C THR A 28 -2.81 7.38 -2.50
N LEU A 29 -3.36 8.58 -2.69
CA LEU A 29 -3.17 9.74 -1.80
C LEU A 29 -1.66 9.97 -1.52
N ASP A 30 -1.29 10.22 -0.27
CA ASP A 30 0.08 10.54 0.11
C ASP A 30 1.00 9.30 0.22
N THR A 31 0.48 8.11 -0.12
CA THR A 31 1.22 6.86 -0.01
C THR A 31 1.94 6.50 -1.32
N VAL A 32 3.26 6.39 -1.23
CA VAL A 32 4.08 5.98 -2.37
C VAL A 32 4.03 4.46 -2.57
N GLY A 33 3.99 4.05 -3.83
CA GLY A 33 4.11 2.64 -4.23
C GLY A 33 5.51 2.07 -3.95
N THR A 34 5.63 0.75 -3.92
CA THR A 34 6.94 0.10 -3.68
C THR A 34 7.84 0.22 -4.91
N ALA A 35 9.08 0.67 -4.72
CA ALA A 35 10.07 0.76 -5.80
C ALA A 35 10.46 -0.64 -6.32
N ASN A 36 10.78 -0.73 -7.61
CA ASN A 36 11.34 -1.92 -8.27
C ASN A 36 10.51 -3.22 -8.19
N ARG A 37 9.23 -3.12 -7.80
CA ARG A 37 8.33 -4.29 -7.72
C ARG A 37 7.89 -4.74 -9.12
N ARG A 38 8.42 -5.87 -9.58
CA ARG A 38 8.08 -6.44 -10.90
C ARG A 38 6.82 -7.32 -10.91
N LYS A 39 6.51 -8.00 -9.80
CA LYS A 39 5.34 -8.89 -9.64
C LYS A 39 4.31 -8.32 -8.66
N SER A 40 3.03 -8.62 -8.85
CA SER A 40 1.92 -8.15 -7.99
C SER A 40 1.84 -6.63 -7.83
N ARG A 41 2.27 -5.90 -8.87
CA ARG A 41 2.46 -4.43 -8.88
C ARG A 41 1.19 -3.64 -8.55
N SER A 42 0.02 -4.15 -8.93
CA SER A 42 -1.28 -3.54 -8.63
C SER A 42 -1.60 -3.47 -7.13
N LYS A 43 -1.15 -4.44 -6.34
CA LYS A 43 -1.37 -4.46 -4.88
C LYS A 43 -0.51 -3.44 -4.14
N TYR A 44 0.64 -3.08 -4.70
CA TYR A 44 1.66 -2.25 -4.06
C TYR A 44 1.85 -0.88 -4.74
N GLY A 45 0.93 -0.49 -5.64
CA GLY A 45 0.93 0.83 -6.24
C GLY A 45 2.07 1.09 -7.23
N THR A 46 2.64 0.05 -7.84
CA THR A 46 3.77 0.18 -8.77
C THR A 46 3.27 0.15 -10.23
N LYS A 47 3.61 1.18 -11.02
CA LYS A 47 3.25 1.23 -12.44
C LYS A 47 4.06 0.23 -13.27
N LYS A 48 3.57 -0.12 -14.46
CA LYS A 48 4.36 -0.94 -15.41
C LYS A 48 5.57 -0.11 -15.84
N PRO A 49 6.80 -0.62 -15.76
CA PRO A 49 7.92 0.05 -16.41
C PRO A 49 7.63 0.17 -17.90
N LYS A 50 7.95 1.32 -18.48
CA LYS A 50 7.96 1.47 -19.94
C LYS A 50 9.07 0.56 -20.47
N SER A 51 8.76 -0.21 -21.51
CA SER A 51 9.76 -0.99 -22.23
C SER A 51 10.66 -0.08 -23.04
#